data_AF-A0ABD5QYX4-F1
#
_entry.id   AF-A0ABD5QYX4-F1
#
_cell.length_a   1.000
_cell.length_b   1.000
_cell.length_c   1.000
_cell.angle_alpha   90.00
_cell.angle_beta   90.00
_cell.angle_gamma   90.00
#
_symmetry.space_group_name_H-M   'P 1'
#
loop_
_entity.id
_entity.type
_entity.pdbx_description
1 polymer ?
#
loop_
_entity_poly.entity_id
_entity_poly.type
_entity_poly.pdbx_seq_one_letter_code
_entity_poly.pdbx_strand_id
1 'polypeptide(L)'
;MIRRPRERFGPAAAVLAVALLVVAVGGAWPPLVAVESGSMEPAVERGDLVVVTAVDRFPWDDPIGSDAADAPTRLDGPGDVVVFTSPVDPSRPILHRVAFRVTAGEDWTDRADPDLLDGADCADIAACPAPYDGYVTYGDANGEYDQSAGIAPVVHEELVHAKALFSVPYLGFLQLGVDAAVARFGLVPAGVGILTAVSLVSGTGALLVGRIQDARRTRNGRGGRRGPPR
;
A
#
# COMPACT_ATOMS: atom_id res chain seq x y z
N MET A 1 -37.93 17.06 16.53
CA MET A 1 -36.63 16.69 17.11
C MET A 1 -35.54 16.91 16.07
N ILE A 2 -34.81 18.02 16.19
CA ILE A 2 -33.67 18.32 15.32
C ILE A 2 -32.46 17.63 15.96
N ARG A 3 -32.04 16.48 15.42
CA ARG A 3 -30.79 15.81 15.85
C ARG A 3 -29.63 16.79 15.71
N ARG A 4 -28.82 16.94 16.76
CA ARG A 4 -27.69 17.89 16.83
C ARG A 4 -26.69 17.61 15.70
N PRO A 5 -26.02 18.62 15.12
CA PRO A 5 -25.08 18.45 14.00
C PRO A 5 -23.93 17.47 14.28
N ARG A 6 -23.56 17.27 15.56
CA ARG A 6 -22.58 16.27 15.99
C ARG A 6 -22.96 14.82 15.64
N GLU A 7 -24.25 14.51 15.51
CA GLU A 7 -24.72 13.17 15.13
C GLU A 7 -24.68 12.90 13.62
N ARG A 8 -24.52 13.93 12.77
CA ARG A 8 -24.57 13.79 11.30
C ARG A 8 -23.20 13.62 10.65
N PHE A 9 -22.13 14.05 11.33
CA PHE A 9 -20.76 13.99 10.82
C PHE A 9 -19.82 13.15 11.71
N GLY A 10 -20.34 12.52 12.77
CA GLY A 10 -19.55 11.71 13.70
C GLY A 10 -18.65 10.67 13.01
N PRO A 11 -19.17 9.84 12.08
CA PRO A 11 -18.36 8.84 11.40
C PRO A 11 -17.29 9.45 10.48
N ALA A 12 -17.64 10.47 9.69
CA ALA A 12 -16.69 11.12 8.78
C ALA A 12 -15.57 11.84 9.54
N ALA A 13 -15.92 12.54 10.63
CA ALA A 13 -14.95 13.19 11.50
C ALA A 13 -14.05 12.16 12.21
N ALA A 14 -14.60 11.01 12.63
CA ALA A 14 -13.82 9.94 13.22
C ALA A 14 -12.84 9.33 12.21
N VAL A 15 -13.26 9.02 10.98
CA VAL A 15 -12.38 8.51 9.92
C VAL A 15 -11.26 9.50 9.61
N LEU A 16 -11.59 10.80 9.46
CA LEU A 16 -10.58 11.83 9.24
C LEU A 16 -9.60 11.93 10.41
N ALA A 17 -10.08 11.89 11.65
CA ALA A 17 -9.23 11.92 12.83
C ALA A 17 -8.30 10.70 12.90
N VAL A 18 -8.79 9.50 12.58
CA VAL A 18 -7.98 8.28 12.51
C VAL A 18 -6.96 8.37 11.38
N ALA A 19 -7.35 8.81 10.18
CA ALA A 19 -6.43 8.97 9.06
C ALA A 19 -5.30 9.97 9.39
N LEU A 20 -5.65 11.12 9.99
CA LEU A 20 -4.66 12.10 10.45
C LEU A 20 -3.76 11.53 11.55
N LEU A 21 -4.28 10.73 12.47
CA LEU A 21 -3.48 10.07 13.50
C LEU A 21 -2.49 9.07 12.88
N VAL A 22 -2.95 8.24 11.95
CA VAL A 22 -2.10 7.28 11.22
C VAL A 22 -0.99 8.01 10.46
N VAL A 23 -1.32 9.10 9.75
CA VAL A 23 -0.31 9.93 9.07
C VAL A 23 0.65 10.57 10.07
N ALA A 24 0.17 11.08 11.20
CA ALA A 24 1.01 11.75 12.19
C ALA A 24 2.01 10.79 12.87
N VAL A 25 1.60 9.54 13.10
CA VAL A 25 2.41 8.49 13.75
C VAL A 25 3.29 7.76 12.73
N GLY A 26 2.72 7.31 11.62
CA GLY A 26 3.40 6.52 10.60
C GLY A 26 4.18 7.35 9.58
N GLY A 27 3.83 8.62 9.34
CA GLY A 27 4.55 9.49 8.40
C GLY A 27 4.45 9.11 6.91
N ALA A 28 4.10 7.87 6.57
CA ALA A 28 3.92 7.40 5.21
C ALA A 28 2.50 7.68 4.69
N TRP A 29 2.42 8.07 3.42
CA TRP A 29 1.17 8.15 2.68
C TRP A 29 1.35 7.63 1.26
N PRO A 30 0.60 6.61 0.82
CA PRO A 30 -0.41 5.86 1.60
C PRO A 30 0.24 5.00 2.71
N PRO A 31 -0.45 4.79 3.85
CA PRO A 31 0.09 4.01 4.97
C PRO A 31 0.01 2.48 4.77
N LEU A 32 -0.56 2.06 3.64
CA LEU A 32 -0.85 0.67 3.31
C LEU A 32 -0.49 0.42 1.85
N VAL A 33 0.19 -0.69 1.58
CA VAL A 33 0.59 -1.12 0.24
C VAL A 33 0.08 -2.54 0.01
N ALA A 34 -0.60 -2.75 -1.12
CA ALA A 34 -1.08 -4.07 -1.52
C ALA A 34 -0.01 -4.79 -2.36
N VAL A 35 0.17 -6.07 -2.11
CA VAL A 35 1.23 -6.87 -2.74
C VAL A 35 0.70 -7.56 -4.00
N GLU A 36 1.32 -7.25 -5.14
CA GLU A 36 0.88 -7.75 -6.45
C GLU A 36 1.69 -8.97 -6.95
N SER A 37 2.96 -9.07 -6.53
CA SER A 37 3.89 -10.14 -6.93
C SER A 37 4.18 -11.08 -5.76
N GLY A 38 4.74 -12.26 -6.08
CA GLY A 38 5.24 -13.22 -5.09
C GLY A 38 6.75 -13.12 -4.88
N SER A 39 7.38 -11.99 -5.20
CA SER A 39 8.84 -11.82 -5.10
C SER A 39 9.35 -11.79 -3.65
N MET A 40 8.45 -11.66 -2.68
CA MET A 40 8.75 -11.65 -1.25
C MET A 40 8.22 -12.89 -0.53
N GLU A 41 7.81 -13.93 -1.26
CA GLU A 41 7.38 -15.18 -0.62
C GLU A 41 8.58 -15.89 0.06
N PRO A 42 8.40 -16.52 1.23
CA PRO A 42 7.16 -16.66 1.99
C PRO A 42 6.88 -15.51 2.97
N ALA A 43 7.79 -14.55 3.14
CA ALA A 43 7.67 -13.48 4.13
C ALA A 43 6.45 -12.57 3.91
N VAL A 44 6.12 -12.31 2.64
CA VAL A 44 4.95 -11.55 2.21
C VAL A 44 4.37 -12.19 0.96
N GLU A 45 3.10 -12.61 1.03
CA GLU A 45 2.43 -13.30 -0.06
C GLU A 45 1.67 -12.34 -0.99
N ARG A 46 1.44 -12.78 -2.24
CA ARG A 46 0.57 -12.04 -3.15
C ARG A 46 -0.83 -11.86 -2.54
N GLY A 47 -1.30 -10.62 -2.52
CA GLY A 47 -2.61 -10.26 -1.99
C GLY A 47 -2.59 -9.87 -0.51
N ASP A 48 -1.41 -9.83 0.12
CA ASP A 48 -1.24 -9.25 1.44
C ASP A 48 -1.37 -7.73 1.41
N LEU A 49 -1.79 -7.18 2.55
CA LEU A 49 -1.78 -5.74 2.82
C LEU A 49 -0.66 -5.43 3.80
N VAL A 50 0.33 -4.68 3.36
CA VAL A 50 1.49 -4.32 4.16
C VAL A 50 1.28 -2.95 4.80
N VAL A 51 1.45 -2.86 6.11
CA VAL A 51 1.48 -1.59 6.84
C VAL A 51 2.88 -1.00 6.74
N VAL A 52 2.96 0.25 6.30
CA VAL A 52 4.24 0.92 6.06
C VAL A 52 4.38 2.20 6.88
N THR A 53 5.62 2.64 7.03
CA THR A 53 6.01 3.84 7.76
C THR A 53 7.03 4.66 6.99
N ALA A 54 7.15 5.95 7.28
CA ALA A 54 8.16 6.81 6.68
C ALA A 54 9.57 6.36 7.09
N VAL A 55 10.55 6.68 6.24
CA VAL A 55 11.97 6.39 6.47
C VAL A 55 12.68 7.49 7.25
N ASP A 56 12.16 8.72 7.22
CA ASP A 56 12.84 9.94 7.68
C ASP A 56 12.21 10.57 8.94
N ARG A 57 11.55 9.77 9.79
CA ARG A 57 10.78 10.30 10.92
C ARG A 57 10.92 9.44 12.17
N PHE A 58 11.21 10.09 13.31
CA PHE A 58 11.18 9.44 14.62
C PHE A 58 9.84 8.71 14.89
N PRO A 59 9.84 7.47 15.41
CA PRO A 59 10.98 6.69 15.92
C PRO A 59 11.66 5.80 14.86
N TRP A 60 11.42 6.06 13.58
CA TRP A 60 11.97 5.28 12.48
C TRP A 60 13.30 5.89 12.03
N ASP A 61 14.28 5.01 11.86
CA ASP A 61 15.60 5.32 11.32
C ASP A 61 15.73 4.78 9.89
N ASP A 62 16.85 5.12 9.24
CA ASP A 62 17.22 4.65 7.91
C ASP A 62 17.09 3.12 7.78
N PRO A 63 16.78 2.62 6.57
CA PRO A 63 16.75 1.19 6.31
C PRO A 63 18.05 0.47 6.74
N ILE A 64 17.89 -0.58 7.53
CA ILE A 64 19.00 -1.44 7.97
C ILE A 64 19.03 -2.70 7.10
N GLY A 65 20.21 -3.03 6.57
CA GLY A 65 20.43 -4.22 5.75
C GLY A 65 20.39 -5.53 6.53
N SER A 66 20.18 -6.63 5.81
CA SER A 66 20.27 -7.99 6.35
C SER A 66 21.71 -8.39 6.74
N ASP A 67 22.72 -7.65 6.28
CA ASP A 67 24.14 -7.80 6.66
C ASP A 67 24.48 -7.26 8.06
N ALA A 68 23.59 -6.47 8.68
CA ALA A 68 23.84 -5.87 9.98
C ALA A 68 23.84 -6.90 11.12
N ALA A 69 24.75 -6.74 12.09
CA ALA A 69 24.85 -7.64 13.25
C ALA A 69 23.56 -7.71 14.09
N ASP A 70 22.87 -6.58 14.23
CA ASP A 70 21.59 -6.46 14.94
C ASP A 70 20.45 -6.09 13.97
N ALA A 71 20.41 -6.77 12.81
CA ALA A 71 19.40 -6.51 11.79
C ALA A 71 17.97 -6.72 12.33
N PRO A 72 17.01 -5.83 12.00
CA PRO A 72 15.62 -6.00 12.39
C PRO A 72 15.05 -7.24 11.71
N THR A 73 14.21 -8.01 12.41
CA THR A 73 13.66 -9.27 11.89
C THR A 73 12.18 -9.16 11.53
N ARG A 74 11.77 -8.03 10.94
CA ARG A 74 10.37 -7.82 10.53
C ARG A 74 10.12 -8.64 9.27
N LEU A 75 8.89 -9.17 9.14
CA LEU A 75 8.49 -9.99 7.98
C LEU A 75 9.44 -11.18 7.79
N ASP A 76 9.59 -11.98 8.84
CA ASP A 76 10.21 -13.32 8.84
C ASP A 76 11.64 -13.43 8.27
N GLY A 77 12.40 -12.34 8.26
CA GLY A 77 13.80 -12.33 7.84
C GLY A 77 14.58 -11.14 8.39
N PRO A 78 15.93 -11.20 8.46
CA PRO A 78 16.76 -10.09 8.87
C PRO A 78 16.74 -8.96 7.83
N GLY A 79 16.90 -7.71 8.27
CA GLY A 79 16.90 -6.52 7.41
C GLY A 79 15.51 -5.92 7.23
N ASP A 80 15.48 -4.62 6.98
CA ASP A 80 14.24 -3.90 6.68
C ASP A 80 13.75 -4.22 5.27
N VAL A 81 12.44 -4.37 5.13
CA VAL A 81 11.76 -4.42 3.82
C VAL A 81 11.27 -3.01 3.51
N VAL A 82 11.56 -2.53 2.30
CA VAL A 82 11.29 -1.17 1.88
C VAL A 82 10.44 -1.11 0.63
N VAL A 83 9.66 -0.04 0.50
CA VAL A 83 8.93 0.33 -0.71
C VAL A 83 9.72 1.41 -1.43
N PHE A 84 10.15 1.15 -2.66
CA PHE A 84 10.90 2.11 -3.46
C PHE A 84 10.43 2.15 -4.91
N THR A 85 10.84 3.17 -5.65
CA THR A 85 10.62 3.27 -7.09
C THR A 85 11.91 3.06 -7.85
N SER A 86 11.89 2.15 -8.82
CA SER A 86 13.01 1.95 -9.75
C SER A 86 12.89 2.91 -10.94
N PRO A 87 13.97 3.55 -11.39
CA PRO A 87 13.97 4.31 -12.65
C PRO A 87 13.77 3.43 -13.89
N VAL A 88 13.95 2.10 -13.78
CA VAL A 88 13.68 1.14 -14.85
C VAL A 88 12.19 1.06 -15.16
N ASP A 89 11.35 1.06 -14.12
CA ASP A 89 9.89 1.13 -14.24
C ASP A 89 9.29 2.00 -13.12
N PRO A 90 9.22 3.33 -13.33
CA PRO A 90 8.74 4.24 -12.30
C PRO A 90 7.27 4.06 -11.92
N SER A 91 6.51 3.34 -12.76
CA SER A 91 5.07 3.15 -12.57
C SER A 91 4.70 2.05 -11.58
N ARG A 92 5.67 1.18 -11.25
CA ARG A 92 5.47 0.03 -10.38
C ARG A 92 6.44 0.10 -9.19
N PRO A 93 5.97 0.57 -8.02
CA PRO A 93 6.75 0.48 -6.79
C PRO A 93 7.13 -0.96 -6.46
N ILE A 94 8.32 -1.15 -5.93
CA ILE A 94 8.88 -2.45 -5.58
C ILE A 94 8.93 -2.53 -4.04
N LEU A 95 8.51 -3.68 -3.50
CA LEU A 95 8.58 -3.98 -2.08
C LEU A 95 9.60 -5.11 -1.89
N HIS A 96 10.84 -4.79 -1.54
CA HIS A 96 11.94 -5.76 -1.39
C HIS A 96 12.78 -5.48 -0.15
N ARG A 97 13.59 -6.45 0.24
CA ARG A 97 14.46 -6.39 1.42
C ARG A 97 15.76 -5.67 1.10
N VAL A 98 16.23 -4.86 2.04
CA VAL A 98 17.56 -4.26 1.97
C VAL A 98 18.59 -5.32 2.34
N ALA A 99 19.49 -5.62 1.40
CA ALA A 99 20.67 -6.43 1.70
C ALA A 99 21.63 -5.59 2.53
N PHE A 100 21.99 -4.42 2.01
CA PHE A 100 22.97 -3.53 2.61
C PHE A 100 23.05 -2.16 1.93
N ARG A 101 23.68 -1.19 2.61
CA ARG A 101 23.97 0.17 2.09
C ARG A 101 25.36 0.25 1.50
N VAL A 102 25.51 0.75 0.28
CA VAL A 102 26.76 0.91 -0.46
C VAL A 102 27.16 2.38 -0.60
N THR A 103 28.44 2.61 -0.86
CA THR A 103 29.01 3.93 -1.16
C THR A 103 29.49 4.04 -2.60
N ALA A 104 29.51 5.25 -3.16
CA ALA A 104 29.94 5.49 -4.53
C ALA A 104 31.36 4.95 -4.80
N GLY A 105 31.51 4.14 -5.84
CA GLY A 105 32.75 3.47 -6.25
C GLY A 105 33.03 2.16 -5.52
N GLU A 106 32.18 1.73 -4.59
CA GLU A 106 32.31 0.45 -3.91
C GLU A 106 32.09 -0.72 -4.86
N ASP A 107 33.02 -1.67 -4.86
CA ASP A 107 32.76 -3.02 -5.35
C ASP A 107 31.93 -3.74 -4.29
N TRP A 108 30.61 -3.69 -4.45
CA TRP A 108 29.70 -4.28 -3.48
C TRP A 108 29.57 -5.79 -3.64
N THR A 109 30.13 -6.39 -4.70
CA THR A 109 30.12 -7.85 -4.89
C THR A 109 31.04 -8.55 -3.89
N ASP A 110 32.07 -7.86 -3.36
CA ASP A 110 32.98 -8.36 -2.32
C ASP A 110 32.28 -8.83 -1.04
N ARG A 111 31.09 -8.31 -0.75
CA ARG A 111 30.29 -8.61 0.45
C ARG A 111 28.90 -9.13 0.16
N ALA A 112 28.56 -9.28 -1.11
CA ALA A 112 27.31 -9.85 -1.54
C ALA A 112 27.25 -11.34 -1.20
N ASP A 113 26.03 -11.87 -1.10
CA ASP A 113 25.81 -13.30 -1.02
C ASP A 113 26.17 -13.92 -2.38
N PRO A 114 27.17 -14.83 -2.43
CA PRO A 114 27.58 -15.46 -3.69
C PRO A 114 26.45 -16.25 -4.36
N ASP A 115 25.47 -16.76 -3.59
CA ASP A 115 24.34 -17.50 -4.14
C ASP A 115 23.37 -16.58 -4.92
N LEU A 116 23.35 -15.27 -4.61
CA LEU A 116 22.52 -14.26 -5.29
C LEU A 116 23.24 -13.51 -6.42
N LEU A 117 24.50 -13.83 -6.69
CA LEU A 117 25.27 -13.26 -7.81
C LEU A 117 25.25 -14.16 -9.06
N ASP A 118 24.84 -15.43 -8.94
CA ASP A 118 24.93 -16.44 -10.01
C ASP A 118 26.33 -16.49 -10.68
N GLY A 119 27.38 -16.26 -9.88
CA GLY A 119 28.77 -16.23 -10.33
C GLY A 119 29.19 -14.98 -11.12
N ALA A 120 28.36 -13.94 -11.17
CA ALA A 120 28.73 -12.64 -11.74
C ALA A 120 29.69 -11.88 -10.83
N ASP A 121 30.74 -11.30 -11.42
CA ASP A 121 31.62 -10.37 -10.73
C ASP A 121 31.18 -8.92 -10.98
N CYS A 122 31.76 -7.97 -10.24
CA CYS A 122 31.46 -6.54 -10.40
C CYS A 122 31.59 -6.04 -11.84
N ALA A 123 32.52 -6.59 -12.61
CA ALA A 123 32.73 -6.21 -14.02
C ALA A 123 31.57 -6.62 -14.94
N ASP A 124 30.73 -7.58 -14.53
CA ASP A 124 29.60 -8.09 -15.30
C ASP A 124 28.30 -7.35 -14.98
N ILE A 125 28.24 -6.62 -13.86
CA ILE A 125 27.03 -5.98 -13.35
C ILE A 125 27.08 -4.48 -13.62
N ALA A 126 26.10 -3.96 -14.39
CA ALA A 126 26.06 -2.55 -14.76
C ALA A 126 25.94 -1.57 -13.56
N ALA A 127 25.44 -2.06 -12.43
CA ALA A 127 25.34 -1.31 -11.17
C ALA A 127 26.59 -1.48 -10.27
N CYS A 128 27.68 -2.05 -10.78
CA CYS A 128 28.94 -2.25 -10.06
C CYS A 128 30.14 -1.73 -10.89
N PRO A 129 31.12 -1.01 -10.29
CA PRO A 129 31.11 -0.46 -8.93
C PRO A 129 29.89 0.45 -8.70
N ALA A 130 29.47 0.59 -7.44
CA ALA A 130 28.28 1.36 -7.10
C ALA A 130 28.37 2.78 -7.70
N PRO A 131 27.44 3.20 -8.57
CA PRO A 131 27.55 4.50 -9.25
C PRO A 131 27.37 5.68 -8.29
N TYR A 132 26.76 5.45 -7.13
CA TYR A 132 26.45 6.43 -6.09
C TYR A 132 26.10 5.71 -4.77
N ASP A 133 25.96 6.48 -3.70
CA ASP A 133 25.50 5.99 -2.39
C ASP A 133 24.04 5.53 -2.46
N GLY A 134 23.71 4.41 -1.80
CA GLY A 134 22.35 3.90 -1.75
C GLY A 134 22.28 2.48 -1.22
N TYR A 135 21.24 1.75 -1.61
CA TYR A 135 20.98 0.40 -1.12
C TYR A 135 21.03 -0.64 -2.24
N VAL A 136 21.57 -1.82 -1.90
CA VAL A 136 21.40 -3.06 -2.65
C VAL A 136 20.21 -3.81 -2.04
N THR A 137 19.32 -4.29 -2.90
CA THR A 137 18.02 -4.86 -2.50
C THR A 137 17.77 -6.19 -3.19
N TYR A 138 16.93 -7.02 -2.59
CA TYR A 138 16.54 -8.31 -3.16
C TYR A 138 15.13 -8.71 -2.70
N GLY A 139 14.43 -9.45 -3.56
CA GLY A 139 13.20 -10.12 -3.17
C GLY A 139 13.52 -11.43 -2.45
N ASP A 140 12.80 -11.75 -1.37
CA ASP A 140 13.04 -12.97 -0.59
C ASP A 140 12.85 -14.28 -1.40
N ALA A 141 12.06 -14.22 -2.47
CA ALA A 141 11.84 -15.33 -3.41
C ALA A 141 12.66 -15.21 -4.71
N ASN A 142 13.47 -14.16 -4.86
CA ASN A 142 14.27 -13.95 -6.06
C ASN A 142 15.62 -14.67 -5.94
N GLY A 143 16.16 -15.12 -7.08
CA GLY A 143 17.46 -15.80 -7.14
C GLY A 143 18.65 -14.84 -7.31
N GLU A 144 18.40 -13.55 -7.43
CA GLU A 144 19.40 -12.53 -7.73
C GLU A 144 19.08 -11.22 -7.01
N TYR A 145 20.10 -10.38 -6.80
CA TYR A 145 19.88 -8.99 -6.38
C TYR A 145 19.12 -8.21 -7.45
N ASP A 146 18.36 -7.19 -7.03
CA ASP A 146 17.66 -6.31 -7.96
C ASP A 146 18.63 -5.62 -8.92
N GLN A 147 19.85 -5.38 -8.46
CA GLN A 147 20.95 -4.75 -9.18
C GLN A 147 21.58 -5.65 -10.25
N SER A 148 21.78 -6.94 -9.98
CA SER A 148 22.30 -7.90 -10.95
C SER A 148 21.22 -8.33 -11.95
N ALA A 149 19.98 -8.53 -11.49
CA ALA A 149 18.84 -8.90 -12.33
C ALA A 149 18.34 -7.77 -13.25
N GLY A 150 18.84 -6.54 -13.10
CA GLY A 150 18.39 -5.36 -13.86
C GLY A 150 16.99 -4.87 -13.49
N ILE A 151 16.47 -5.26 -12.32
CA ILE A 151 15.18 -4.81 -11.78
C ILE A 151 15.29 -3.36 -11.30
N ALA A 152 16.39 -3.03 -10.64
CA ALA A 152 16.70 -1.68 -10.18
C ALA A 152 18.21 -1.45 -10.18
N PRO A 153 18.71 -0.22 -10.44
CA PRO A 153 20.08 0.12 -10.07
C PRO A 153 20.23 0.15 -8.54
N VAL A 154 21.40 0.55 -8.04
CA VAL A 154 21.55 0.90 -6.62
C VAL A 154 20.40 1.85 -6.24
N VAL A 155 19.71 1.57 -5.14
CA VAL A 155 18.51 2.33 -4.77
C VAL A 155 18.92 3.55 -3.97
N HIS A 156 18.82 4.71 -4.60
CA HIS A 156 18.96 6.00 -3.94
C HIS A 156 18.06 6.13 -2.70
N GLU A 157 18.56 6.75 -1.64
CA GLU A 157 17.80 6.98 -0.40
C GLU A 157 16.51 7.76 -0.67
N GLU A 158 16.55 8.74 -1.58
CA GLU A 158 15.38 9.54 -1.97
C GLU A 158 14.32 8.76 -2.77
N LEU A 159 14.66 7.58 -3.30
CA LEU A 159 13.72 6.70 -3.99
C LEU A 159 13.05 5.70 -3.04
N VAL A 160 13.49 5.64 -1.78
CA VAL A 160 12.87 4.82 -0.74
C VAL A 160 11.73 5.61 -0.10
N HIS A 161 10.49 5.16 -0.33
CA HIS A 161 9.29 5.86 0.10
C HIS A 161 8.85 5.45 1.51
N ALA A 162 9.04 4.19 1.87
CA ALA A 162 8.55 3.66 3.13
C ALA A 162 9.27 2.38 3.57
N LYS A 163 9.18 2.08 4.87
CA LYS A 163 9.56 0.81 5.50
C LYS A 163 8.33 -0.01 5.83
N ALA A 164 8.36 -1.30 5.53
CA ALA A 164 7.31 -2.24 5.89
C ALA A 164 7.45 -2.68 7.35
N LEU A 165 6.31 -2.71 8.06
CA LEU A 165 6.26 -3.08 9.47
C LEU A 165 5.73 -4.51 9.68
N PHE A 166 4.59 -4.81 9.06
CA PHE A 166 3.96 -6.12 9.10
C PHE A 166 2.95 -6.27 7.95
N SER A 167 2.63 -7.51 7.58
CA SER A 167 1.63 -7.85 6.58
C SER A 167 0.35 -8.36 7.23
N VAL A 168 -0.78 -8.13 6.57
CA VAL A 168 -2.06 -8.75 6.92
C VAL A 168 -2.53 -9.59 5.73
N PRO A 169 -2.62 -10.92 5.89
CA PRO A 169 -2.93 -11.82 4.79
C PRO A 169 -4.25 -11.52 4.09
N TYR A 170 -4.26 -11.65 2.76
CA TYR A 170 -5.44 -11.56 1.88
C TYR A 170 -6.16 -10.19 1.83
N LEU A 171 -5.83 -9.23 2.70
CA LEU A 171 -6.49 -7.93 2.72
C LEU A 171 -6.12 -7.03 1.54
N GLY A 172 -4.96 -7.27 0.92
CA GLY A 172 -4.49 -6.54 -0.26
C GLY A 172 -5.42 -6.73 -1.46
N PHE A 173 -6.08 -7.89 -1.59
CA PHE A 173 -7.05 -8.14 -2.67
C PHE A 173 -8.20 -7.12 -2.68
N LEU A 174 -8.58 -6.57 -1.52
CA LEU A 174 -9.60 -5.52 -1.45
C LEU A 174 -9.09 -4.22 -2.07
N GLN A 175 -7.87 -3.81 -1.72
CA GLN A 175 -7.24 -2.61 -2.28
C GLN A 175 -7.01 -2.76 -3.78
N LEU A 176 -6.43 -3.88 -4.22
CA LEU A 176 -6.25 -4.19 -5.65
C LEU A 176 -7.57 -4.18 -6.42
N GLY A 177 -8.64 -4.72 -5.82
CA GLY A 177 -9.98 -4.69 -6.42
C GLY A 177 -10.54 -3.27 -6.57
N VAL A 178 -10.32 -2.41 -5.57
CA VAL A 178 -10.71 -0.99 -5.63
C VAL A 178 -9.91 -0.25 -6.69
N ASP A 179 -8.59 -0.44 -6.73
CA ASP A 179 -7.69 0.22 -7.68
C ASP A 179 -8.01 -0.21 -9.11
N ALA A 180 -8.24 -1.51 -9.34
CA ALA A 180 -8.71 -2.04 -10.62
C ALA A 180 -10.06 -1.44 -11.04
N ALA A 181 -11.01 -1.29 -10.12
CA ALA A 181 -12.30 -0.68 -10.42
C ALA A 181 -12.17 0.80 -10.77
N VAL A 182 -11.34 1.55 -10.05
CA VAL A 182 -11.06 2.97 -10.34
C VAL A 182 -10.36 3.12 -11.68
N ALA A 183 -9.35 2.30 -11.97
CA ALA A 183 -8.65 2.31 -13.25
C ALA A 183 -9.60 2.00 -14.43
N ARG A 184 -10.55 1.07 -14.23
CA ARG A 184 -11.48 0.63 -15.27
C ARG A 184 -12.66 1.57 -15.51
N PHE A 185 -13.22 2.14 -14.45
CA PHE A 185 -14.50 2.86 -14.49
C PHE A 185 -14.39 4.33 -14.09
N GLY A 186 -13.23 4.78 -13.59
CA GLY A 186 -13.03 6.09 -13.00
C GLY A 186 -13.51 6.17 -11.55
N LEU A 187 -13.02 7.17 -10.82
CA LEU A 187 -13.25 7.32 -9.37
C LEU A 187 -14.74 7.42 -8.99
N VAL A 188 -15.50 8.26 -9.71
CA VAL A 188 -16.91 8.51 -9.36
C VAL A 188 -17.79 7.27 -9.59
N PRO A 189 -17.75 6.60 -10.76
CA PRO A 189 -18.53 5.38 -10.96
C PRO A 189 -18.10 4.23 -10.04
N ALA A 190 -16.78 4.04 -9.82
CA ALA A 190 -16.27 3.04 -8.89
C ALA A 190 -16.77 3.29 -7.45
N GLY A 191 -16.69 4.54 -6.98
CA GLY A 191 -17.17 4.93 -5.66
C GLY A 191 -18.67 4.67 -5.45
N VAL A 192 -19.51 4.97 -6.44
CA VAL A 192 -20.95 4.66 -6.39
C VAL A 192 -21.20 3.15 -6.34
N GLY A 193 -20.46 2.37 -7.14
CA GLY A 193 -20.54 0.91 -7.14
C GLY A 193 -20.21 0.31 -5.78
N ILE A 194 -19.08 0.72 -5.18
CA ILE A 194 -18.62 0.26 -3.87
C ILE A 194 -19.65 0.62 -2.79
N LEU A 195 -20.11 1.87 -2.75
CA LEU A 195 -21.10 2.32 -1.77
C LEU A 195 -22.42 1.52 -1.87
N THR A 196 -22.85 1.20 -3.09
CA THR A 196 -24.06 0.42 -3.32
C THR A 196 -23.89 -1.01 -2.82
N ALA A 197 -22.76 -1.66 -3.12
CA ALA A 197 -22.45 -3.01 -2.65
C ALA A 197 -22.39 -3.06 -1.11
N VAL A 198 -21.68 -2.13 -0.47
CA VAL A 198 -21.59 -2.03 0.99
C VAL A 198 -22.98 -1.81 1.61
N SER A 199 -23.81 -0.94 1.02
CA SER A 199 -25.16 -0.67 1.51
C SER A 199 -26.09 -1.89 1.43
N LEU A 200 -25.91 -2.73 0.40
CA LEU A 200 -26.64 -3.98 0.25
C LEU A 200 -26.21 -5.01 1.31
N VAL A 201 -24.91 -5.20 1.50
CA VAL A 201 -24.34 -6.16 2.47
C VAL A 201 -24.66 -5.76 3.91
N SER A 202 -24.59 -4.47 4.23
CA SER A 202 -24.88 -3.96 5.58
C SER A 202 -26.38 -3.84 5.91
N GLY A 203 -27.28 -4.19 4.99
CA GLY A 203 -28.74 -4.13 5.20
C GLY A 203 -29.33 -2.70 5.28
N THR A 204 -28.51 -1.66 5.13
CA THR A 204 -28.96 -0.26 5.14
C THR A 204 -29.66 0.16 3.84
N GLY A 205 -29.43 -0.54 2.73
CA GLY A 205 -30.13 -0.33 1.46
C GLY A 205 -31.66 -0.51 1.56
N ALA A 206 -32.12 -1.47 2.38
CA ALA A 206 -33.55 -1.71 2.58
C ALA A 206 -34.25 -0.53 3.29
N LEU A 207 -33.55 0.17 4.19
CA LEU A 207 -34.10 1.34 4.92
C LEU A 207 -34.26 2.57 4.01
N LEU A 208 -33.39 2.75 3.03
CA LEU A 208 -33.50 3.85 2.06
C LEU A 208 -34.61 3.60 1.04
N VAL A 209 -34.74 2.37 0.53
CA VAL A 209 -35.83 2.00 -0.40
C VAL A 209 -37.18 2.08 0.29
N GLY A 210 -37.31 1.61 1.55
CA GLY A 210 -38.54 1.72 2.32
C GLY A 210 -39.00 3.17 2.54
N ARG A 211 -38.07 4.08 2.84
CA ARG A 211 -38.39 5.50 3.03
C ARG A 211 -38.79 6.22 1.74
N ILE A 212 -38.20 5.85 0.61
CA ILE A 212 -38.57 6.41 -0.70
C ILE A 212 -39.97 5.92 -1.12
N GLN A 213 -40.31 4.66 -0.85
CA GLN A 213 -41.63 4.11 -1.15
C GLN A 213 -42.73 4.73 -0.27
N ASP A 214 -42.47 4.96 1.02
CA ASP A 214 -43.42 5.62 1.92
C ASP A 214 -43.64 7.10 1.58
N ALA A 215 -42.59 7.81 1.15
CA ALA A 215 -42.71 9.18 0.66
C ALA A 215 -43.56 9.27 -0.63
N ARG A 216 -43.48 8.26 -1.52
CA ARG A 216 -44.31 8.19 -2.73
C ARG A 216 -45.77 7.82 -2.41
N ARG A 217 -46.03 6.92 -1.47
CA ARG A 217 -47.39 6.57 -1.02
C ARG A 217 -48.13 7.73 -0.35
N THR A 218 -47.45 8.48 0.50
CA THR A 218 -48.04 9.65 1.18
C THR A 218 -48.34 10.80 0.21
N ARG A 219 -47.57 10.97 -0.87
CA ARG A 219 -47.83 11.94 -1.93
C ARG A 219 -49.05 11.57 -2.79
N ASN A 220 -49.22 10.29 -3.12
CA ASN A 220 -50.40 9.81 -3.86
C ASN A 220 -51.70 9.82 -3.02
N GLY A 221 -51.60 9.58 -1.70
CA GLY A 221 -52.76 9.59 -0.80
C GLY A 221 -53.40 10.98 -0.59
N ARG A 222 -52.65 12.07 -0.80
CA ARG A 222 -53.16 13.46 -0.67
C ARG A 222 -53.79 14.02 -1.95
N GLY A 223 -53.62 13.37 -3.11
CA GLY A 223 -54.20 13.81 -4.39
C GLY A 223 -55.62 13.31 -4.65
N GLY A 224 -56.08 12.26 -3.96
CA GLY A 224 -57.33 11.55 -4.27
C GLY A 224 -58.61 12.04 -3.56
N ARG A 225 -58.54 13.07 -2.71
CA ARG A 225 -59.72 13.59 -1.96
C ARG A 225 -60.11 15.00 -2.43
N ARG A 226 -60.65 15.10 -3.65
CA ARG A 226 -61.50 16.22 -4.09
C ARG A 226 -62.68 15.65 -4.87
N GLY A 227 -63.71 15.21 -4.15
CA GLY A 227 -65.04 14.97 -4.73
C GLY A 227 -65.75 16.31 -4.96
N PRO A 228 -66.60 16.44 -6.00
CA PRO A 228 -67.17 17.72 -6.38
C PRO A 228 -68.25 18.17 -5.37
N PRO A 229 -68.42 19.50 -5.15
CA PRO A 229 -69.54 20.00 -4.38
C PRO A 229 -70.83 19.81 -5.19
N ARG A 230 -71.88 19.42 -4.47
CA ARG A 230 -73.26 19.26 -4.97
C ARG A 230 -73.89 20.61 -5.30
#